data_AF-A0A7C3BHG7-F1
#
_entry.id   AF-A0A7C3BHG7-F1
#
_cell.length_a   1.000
_cell.length_b   1.000
_cell.length_c   1.000
_cell.angle_alpha   90.00
_cell.angle_beta   90.00
_cell.angle_gamma   90.00
#
_symmetry.space_group_name_H-M   'P 1'
#
loop_
_entity.id
_entity.type
_entity.pdbx_description
1 polymer ?
#
loop_
_entity_poly.entity_id
_entity_poly.type
_entity_poly.pdbx_seq_one_letter_code
_entity_poly.pdbx_strand_id
1 'polypeptide(L)'
;MGGTARRLALEHDDRRFDVADILWAHQRTGARLIFDALHHRLYNPRAIPAPEALAICLSTWPPGQTPKIHFAMPATEMVRDRKGRVHPPRLNRHSHYINPLAFIDFLRSLPPMRDFDVMLEGRARDWPCCNCVAIWLVSRPIWYNDVALKVALASVTIQVRSLTPVSLQGMVATNGFRQTSR
;
A
#
# COMPACT_ATOMS: atom_id res chain seq x y z
N MET A 1 4.95 33.06 1.84
CA MET A 1 4.69 32.16 0.70
C MET A 1 4.06 30.87 1.20
N GLY A 2 2.74 30.85 1.37
CA GLY A 2 1.97 29.66 1.70
C GLY A 2 1.22 29.23 0.44
N GLY A 3 1.64 28.15 -0.20
CA GLY A 3 1.10 27.74 -1.48
C GLY A 3 1.30 26.25 -1.70
N THR A 4 0.45 25.68 -2.54
CA THR A 4 0.25 24.27 -2.92
C THR A 4 1.52 23.40 -2.95
N ALA A 5 2.69 23.98 -3.26
CA ALA A 5 3.99 23.33 -3.26
C ALA A 5 4.36 22.61 -1.95
N ARG A 6 3.99 23.13 -0.77
CA ARG A 6 4.30 22.46 0.52
C ARG A 6 3.52 21.15 0.74
N ARG A 7 2.45 20.93 -0.03
CA ARG A 7 1.60 19.73 0.07
C ARG A 7 1.71 18.82 -1.15
N LEU A 8 2.45 19.22 -2.18
CA LEU A 8 2.62 18.43 -3.40
C LEU A 8 3.44 17.16 -3.12
N ALA A 9 3.07 16.08 -3.80
CA ALA A 9 3.86 14.88 -3.96
C ALA A 9 3.72 14.41 -5.42
N LEU A 10 4.78 13.81 -5.97
CA LEU A 10 4.83 13.29 -7.33
C LEU A 10 4.74 11.77 -7.31
N GLU A 11 4.03 11.21 -8.26
CA GLU A 11 3.89 9.77 -8.47
C GLU A 11 4.39 9.44 -9.88
N HIS A 12 5.00 8.27 -10.04
CA HIS A 12 5.40 7.74 -11.35
C HIS A 12 4.19 7.05 -11.98
N ASP A 13 4.18 6.88 -13.31
CA ASP A 13 3.02 6.38 -14.05
C ASP A 13 3.25 5.00 -14.68
N ASP A 14 2.18 4.46 -15.27
CA ASP A 14 2.14 3.13 -15.88
C ASP A 14 2.73 3.05 -17.30
N ARG A 15 3.37 4.11 -17.82
CA ARG A 15 3.64 4.22 -19.27
C ARG A 15 4.84 5.04 -19.74
N ARG A 16 5.22 6.10 -19.05
CA ARG A 16 6.10 7.17 -19.57
C ARG A 16 7.15 7.60 -18.57
N PHE A 17 6.79 7.73 -17.30
CA PHE A 17 7.69 8.23 -16.27
C PHE A 17 7.84 7.18 -15.20
N ASP A 18 9.03 6.61 -15.07
CA ASP A 18 9.35 5.65 -14.01
C ASP A 18 9.87 6.34 -12.75
N VAL A 19 10.29 5.54 -11.76
CA VAL A 19 10.82 6.02 -10.48
C VAL A 19 12.08 6.87 -10.65
N ALA A 20 12.94 6.57 -11.62
CA ALA A 20 14.15 7.36 -11.87
C ALA A 20 13.80 8.74 -12.44
N ASP A 21 12.77 8.83 -13.29
CA ASP A 21 12.32 10.07 -13.88
C ASP A 21 11.71 11.01 -12.82
N ILE A 22 10.89 10.49 -11.90
CA ILE A 22 10.36 11.29 -10.79
C ILE A 22 11.43 11.62 -9.73
N LEU A 23 12.44 10.76 -9.53
CA LEU A 23 13.58 11.06 -8.67
C LEU A 23 14.40 12.23 -9.22
N TRP A 24 14.62 12.26 -10.54
CA TRP A 24 15.26 13.39 -11.20
C TRP A 24 14.51 14.71 -10.97
N ALA A 25 13.18 14.67 -10.96
CA ALA A 25 12.34 15.83 -10.64
C ALA A 25 12.41 16.22 -9.16
N HIS A 26 12.42 15.24 -8.24
CA HIS A 26 12.62 15.46 -6.80
C HIS A 26 13.90 16.22 -6.52
N GLN A 27 15.03 15.81 -7.13
CA GLN A 27 16.34 16.45 -6.93
C GLN A 27 16.36 17.96 -7.26
N ARG A 28 15.44 18.43 -8.10
CA ARG A 28 15.35 19.84 -8.53
C ARG A 28 14.29 20.64 -7.81
N THR A 29 13.27 19.96 -7.27
CA THR A 29 12.06 20.61 -6.75
C THR A 29 11.88 20.39 -5.25
N GLY A 30 12.52 19.37 -4.68
CA GLY A 30 12.26 18.88 -3.34
C GLY A 30 10.87 18.24 -3.16
N ALA A 31 10.14 17.97 -4.25
CA ALA A 31 8.81 17.36 -4.18
C ALA A 31 8.91 15.93 -3.65
N ARG A 32 8.10 15.58 -2.65
CA ARG A 32 8.02 14.21 -2.11
C ARG A 32 7.54 13.24 -3.17
N LEU A 33 7.96 11.98 -3.08
CA LEU A 33 7.59 10.94 -4.05
C LEU A 33 6.62 9.92 -3.46
N ILE A 34 5.65 9.51 -4.27
CA ILE A 34 4.73 8.42 -4.02
C ILE A 34 5.19 7.23 -4.86
N PHE A 35 5.39 6.10 -4.19
CA PHE A 35 5.56 4.82 -4.87
C PHE A 35 4.18 4.20 -5.11
N ASP A 36 3.83 3.92 -6.36
CA ASP A 36 2.71 3.07 -6.74
C ASP A 36 3.19 1.68 -7.18
N ALA A 37 2.72 0.63 -6.48
CA ALA A 37 3.17 -0.74 -6.72
C ALA A 37 2.72 -1.31 -8.07
N LEU A 38 1.57 -0.89 -8.60
CA LEU A 38 1.05 -1.38 -9.88
C LEU A 38 1.72 -0.66 -11.05
N HIS A 39 1.87 0.66 -10.98
CA HIS A 39 2.59 1.45 -11.98
C HIS A 39 4.03 0.94 -12.12
N HIS A 40 4.75 0.74 -11.03
CA HIS A 40 6.11 0.18 -11.05
C HIS A 40 6.16 -1.20 -11.71
N ARG A 41 5.13 -2.04 -11.49
CA ARG A 41 5.07 -3.37 -12.10
C ARG A 41 4.78 -3.32 -13.60
N LEU A 42 4.02 -2.31 -14.05
CA LEU A 42 3.65 -2.14 -15.46
C LEU A 42 4.72 -1.39 -16.27
N TYR A 43 5.44 -0.48 -15.62
CA TYR A 43 6.42 0.38 -16.26
C TYR A 43 7.65 0.60 -15.38
N ASN A 44 8.65 -0.24 -15.61
CA ASN A 44 9.96 -0.16 -14.97
C ASN A 44 11.05 -0.54 -15.99
N PRO A 45 11.27 0.29 -17.02
CA PRO A 45 12.21 0.00 -18.10
C PRO A 45 13.66 -0.12 -17.61
N ARG A 46 13.97 0.50 -16.47
CA ARG A 46 15.30 0.44 -15.82
C ARG A 46 15.47 -0.76 -14.89
N ALA A 47 14.46 -1.64 -14.78
CA ALA A 47 14.49 -2.85 -13.98
C ALA A 47 14.88 -2.64 -12.51
N ILE A 48 14.53 -1.49 -11.92
CA ILE A 48 14.78 -1.19 -10.51
C ILE A 48 13.94 -2.14 -9.65
N PRO A 49 14.51 -2.94 -8.74
CA PRO A 49 13.75 -3.81 -7.86
C PRO A 49 12.71 -3.02 -7.03
N ALA A 50 11.51 -3.57 -6.85
CA ALA A 50 10.44 -2.88 -6.15
C ALA A 50 10.81 -2.42 -4.71
N PRO A 51 11.53 -3.22 -3.90
CA PRO A 51 12.00 -2.75 -2.59
C PRO A 51 12.93 -1.53 -2.67
N GLU A 52 13.80 -1.46 -3.67
CA GLU A 52 14.73 -0.34 -3.88
C GLU A 52 13.99 0.91 -4.35
N ALA A 53 13.10 0.75 -5.33
CA ALA A 53 12.24 1.82 -5.82
C ALA A 53 11.38 2.42 -4.70
N LEU A 54 10.81 1.56 -3.84
CA LEU A 54 10.08 1.99 -2.66
C LEU A 54 11.00 2.77 -1.70
N ALA A 55 12.17 2.23 -1.37
CA ALA A 55 13.11 2.89 -0.46
C ALA A 55 13.52 4.30 -0.96
N ILE A 56 13.76 4.44 -2.28
CA ILE A 56 14.03 5.74 -2.94
C ILE A 56 12.87 6.71 -2.68
N CYS A 57 11.63 6.29 -2.94
CA CYS A 57 10.47 7.15 -2.71
C CYS A 57 10.32 7.52 -1.23
N LEU A 58 10.47 6.58 -0.31
CA LEU A 58 10.37 6.81 1.13
C LEU A 58 11.44 7.79 1.64
N SER A 59 12.65 7.78 1.07
CA SER A 59 13.73 8.68 1.48
C SER A 59 13.49 10.14 1.10
N THR A 60 12.58 10.41 0.16
CA THR A 60 12.26 11.79 -0.27
C THR A 60 11.37 12.55 0.72
N TRP A 61 10.84 11.87 1.74
CA TRP A 61 9.97 12.47 2.75
C TRP A 61 10.78 12.99 3.94
N PRO A 62 10.62 14.28 4.32
CA PRO A 62 11.36 14.87 5.42
C PRO A 62 11.19 14.13 6.75
N PRO A 63 12.15 14.28 7.69
CA PRO A 63 11.99 13.80 9.05
C PRO A 63 10.70 14.32 9.70
N GLY A 64 10.05 13.48 10.50
CA GLY A 64 8.79 13.81 11.16
C GLY A 64 7.53 13.74 10.26
N GLN A 65 7.68 13.45 8.97
CA GLN A 65 6.55 13.14 8.08
C GLN A 65 6.49 11.64 7.79
N THR A 66 5.27 11.08 7.79
CA THR A 66 5.02 9.71 7.35
C THR A 66 4.90 9.68 5.83
N PRO A 67 5.75 8.94 5.10
CA PRO A 67 5.59 8.71 3.67
C PRO A 67 4.27 8.05 3.32
N LYS A 68 3.81 8.28 2.09
CA LYS A 68 2.62 7.62 1.54
C LYS A 68 2.98 6.83 0.28
N ILE A 69 2.37 5.67 0.11
CA ILE A 69 2.46 4.81 -1.08
C ILE A 69 1.07 4.44 -1.57
N HIS A 70 0.96 4.02 -2.82
CA HIS A 70 -0.27 3.49 -3.41
C HIS A 70 -0.12 2.00 -3.69
N PHE A 71 -1.19 1.26 -3.41
CA PHE A 71 -1.30 -0.15 -3.73
C PHE A 71 -2.59 -0.42 -4.48
N ALA A 72 -2.45 -0.94 -5.69
CA ALA A 72 -3.54 -1.37 -6.54
C ALA A 72 -3.23 -2.76 -7.12
N MET A 73 -4.25 -3.39 -7.68
CA MET A 73 -4.11 -4.63 -8.45
C MET A 73 -4.65 -4.44 -9.86
N PRO A 74 -4.11 -5.16 -10.87
CA PRO A 74 -4.62 -5.07 -12.22
C PRO A 74 -6.05 -5.65 -12.28
N ALA A 75 -6.90 -4.97 -13.04
CA ALA A 75 -8.20 -5.48 -13.42
C ALA A 75 -8.04 -6.72 -14.32
N THR A 76 -8.72 -7.80 -13.94
CA THR A 76 -8.76 -9.07 -14.68
C THR A 76 -10.13 -9.33 -15.30
N GLU A 77 -11.11 -8.43 -15.08
CA GLU A 77 -12.42 -8.54 -15.71
C GLU A 77 -12.43 -8.09 -17.17
N MET A 78 -13.29 -8.74 -17.97
CA MET A 78 -13.54 -8.31 -19.35
C MET A 78 -14.14 -6.90 -19.37
N VAL A 79 -13.65 -6.06 -20.29
CA VAL A 79 -14.06 -4.66 -20.38
C VAL A 79 -15.12 -4.50 -21.46
N ARG A 80 -16.24 -3.85 -21.15
CA ARG A 80 -17.25 -3.48 -22.15
C ARG A 80 -17.07 -2.01 -22.55
N ASP A 81 -17.05 -1.73 -23.86
CA ASP A 81 -17.04 -0.35 -24.37
C ASP A 81 -18.44 0.26 -24.46
N ARG A 82 -18.53 1.54 -24.82
CA ARG A 82 -19.81 2.26 -24.98
C ARG A 82 -20.74 1.68 -26.03
N LYS A 83 -20.21 0.88 -26.97
CA LYS A 83 -20.99 0.20 -28.03
C LYS A 83 -21.35 -1.23 -27.64
N GLY A 84 -21.09 -1.63 -26.40
CA GLY A 84 -21.38 -2.96 -25.90
C GLY A 84 -20.36 -4.03 -26.33
N ARG A 85 -19.24 -3.68 -26.97
CA ARG A 85 -18.25 -4.70 -27.38
C ARG A 85 -17.40 -5.11 -26.19
N VAL A 86 -17.07 -6.39 -26.12
CA VAL A 86 -16.27 -6.98 -25.04
C VAL A 86 -14.81 -7.03 -25.46
N HIS A 87 -13.93 -6.54 -24.59
CA HIS A 87 -12.48 -6.46 -24.78
C HIS A 87 -11.77 -7.22 -23.66
N PRO A 88 -10.56 -7.75 -23.92
CA PRO A 88 -9.72 -8.30 -22.86
C PRO A 88 -9.48 -7.32 -21.71
N PRO A 89 -9.12 -7.83 -20.52
CA PRO A 89 -8.80 -6.98 -19.39
C PRO A 89 -7.66 -6.02 -19.72
N ARG A 90 -7.73 -4.82 -19.16
CA ARG A 90 -6.66 -3.83 -19.25
C ARG A 90 -5.93 -3.81 -17.92
N LEU A 91 -4.72 -4.36 -17.90
CA LEU A 91 -3.92 -4.51 -16.68
C LEU A 91 -3.57 -3.19 -16.00
N ASN A 92 -3.61 -2.12 -16.78
CA ASN A 92 -3.37 -0.75 -16.34
C ASN A 92 -4.60 -0.10 -15.68
N ARG A 93 -5.69 -0.84 -15.50
CA ARG A 93 -6.85 -0.41 -14.72
C ARG A 93 -6.82 -1.10 -13.37
N HIS A 94 -7.30 -0.41 -12.34
CA HIS A 94 -7.43 -1.02 -11.02
C HIS A 94 -8.57 -2.02 -11.02
N SER A 95 -8.36 -3.13 -10.32
CA SER A 95 -9.40 -4.09 -9.95
C SER A 95 -10.49 -3.38 -9.13
N HIS A 96 -11.68 -3.97 -9.10
CA HIS A 96 -12.75 -3.43 -8.26
C HIS A 96 -12.41 -3.57 -6.77
N TYR A 97 -11.84 -4.71 -6.39
CA TYR A 97 -11.49 -5.07 -5.03
C TYR A 97 -9.99 -5.36 -4.91
N ILE A 98 -9.43 -5.08 -3.74
CA ILE A 98 -8.08 -5.51 -3.37
C ILE A 98 -8.15 -6.95 -2.85
N ASN A 99 -7.33 -7.84 -3.40
CA ASN A 99 -7.12 -9.16 -2.83
C ASN A 99 -6.25 -9.03 -1.57
N PRO A 100 -6.76 -9.35 -0.37
CA PRO A 100 -5.99 -9.21 0.87
C PRO A 100 -4.72 -10.06 0.87
N LEU A 101 -4.72 -11.22 0.22
CA LEU A 101 -3.54 -12.09 0.15
C LEU A 101 -2.42 -11.47 -0.70
N ALA A 102 -2.77 -10.87 -1.85
CA ALA A 102 -1.79 -10.19 -2.68
C ALA A 102 -1.18 -8.97 -1.97
N PHE A 103 -1.99 -8.25 -1.18
CA PHE A 103 -1.51 -7.14 -0.37
C PHE A 103 -0.55 -7.60 0.73
N ILE A 104 -0.89 -8.70 1.41
CA ILE A 104 -0.05 -9.36 2.40
C ILE A 104 1.29 -9.81 1.81
N ASP A 105 1.25 -10.44 0.64
CA ASP A 105 2.45 -10.95 -0.01
C ASP A 105 3.36 -9.80 -0.43
N PHE A 106 2.76 -8.70 -0.89
CA PHE A 106 3.48 -7.44 -1.10
C PHE A 106 4.17 -6.97 0.18
N LEU A 107 3.45 -6.82 1.30
CA LEU A 107 4.05 -6.38 2.56
C LEU A 107 5.16 -7.32 3.05
N ARG A 108 4.99 -8.63 2.91
CA ARG A 108 5.99 -9.65 3.29
C ARG A 108 7.24 -9.65 2.42
N SER A 109 7.12 -9.18 1.17
CA SER A 109 8.25 -9.08 0.25
C SER A 109 9.17 -7.89 0.56
N LEU A 110 8.74 -6.97 1.43
CA LEU A 110 9.52 -5.77 1.75
C LEU A 110 10.55 -6.07 2.86
N PRO A 111 11.82 -5.65 2.71
CA PRO A 111 12.76 -5.60 3.84
C PRO A 111 12.27 -4.63 4.92
N PRO A 112 12.89 -4.63 6.12
CA PRO A 112 12.65 -3.60 7.12
C PRO A 112 12.83 -2.19 6.53
N MET A 113 11.83 -1.34 6.72
CA MET A 113 11.79 0.04 6.22
C MET A 113 11.20 0.96 7.28
N ARG A 114 11.40 2.28 7.11
CA ARG A 114 10.72 3.29 7.96
C ARG A 114 9.20 3.17 7.80
N ASP A 115 8.48 3.62 8.82
CA ASP A 115 7.01 3.66 8.80
C ASP A 115 6.48 4.42 7.57
N PHE A 116 5.38 3.92 6.98
CA PHE A 116 4.68 4.55 5.86
C PHE A 116 3.19 4.23 5.86
N ASP A 117 2.44 5.06 5.15
CA ASP A 117 1.00 4.97 4.95
C ASP A 117 0.69 4.38 3.56
N VAL A 118 -0.20 3.40 3.47
CA VAL A 118 -0.62 2.78 2.20
C VAL A 118 -2.03 3.22 1.83
N MET A 119 -2.20 3.89 0.69
CA MET A 119 -3.51 4.10 0.08
C MET A 119 -3.87 2.93 -0.81
N LEU A 120 -5.02 2.31 -0.53
CA LEU A 120 -5.55 1.24 -1.36
C LEU A 120 -6.39 1.82 -2.49
N GLU A 121 -6.03 1.52 -3.74
CA GLU A 121 -6.74 2.02 -4.92
C GLU A 121 -7.53 0.91 -5.63
N GLY A 122 -8.82 0.81 -5.29
CA GLY A 122 -9.80 -0.05 -5.98
C GLY A 122 -10.81 0.78 -6.77
N ARG A 123 -11.33 0.25 -7.89
CA ARG A 123 -12.32 0.95 -8.72
C ARG A 123 -13.67 1.09 -8.04
N ALA A 124 -14.08 0.11 -7.24
CA ALA A 124 -15.32 0.24 -6.50
C ALA A 124 -15.08 1.25 -5.38
N ARG A 125 -15.52 2.49 -5.66
CA ARG A 125 -15.37 3.70 -4.85
C ARG A 125 -16.09 3.61 -3.49
N ASP A 126 -16.90 2.57 -3.30
CA ASP A 126 -17.66 2.36 -2.08
C ASP A 126 -16.83 1.61 -1.03
N TRP A 127 -17.11 1.98 0.22
CA TRP A 127 -16.58 1.48 1.48
C TRP A 127 -16.29 -0.04 1.59
N PRO A 128 -17.01 -0.99 0.93
CA PRO A 128 -16.76 -2.42 1.10
C PRO A 128 -15.37 -2.89 0.67
N CYS A 129 -14.77 -2.33 -0.38
CA CYS A 129 -13.57 -2.91 -1.00
C CYS A 129 -12.33 -2.80 -0.11
N CYS A 130 -12.23 -1.66 0.55
CA CYS A 130 -11.18 -1.31 1.48
C CYS A 130 -11.41 -1.92 2.85
N ASN A 131 -12.68 -2.04 3.26
CA ASN A 131 -13.05 -2.74 4.49
C ASN A 131 -12.86 -4.25 4.39
N CYS A 132 -12.98 -4.91 3.24
CA CYS A 132 -12.71 -6.35 3.19
C CYS A 132 -11.27 -6.69 3.58
N VAL A 133 -10.28 -5.87 3.18
CA VAL A 133 -8.88 -6.07 3.58
C VAL A 133 -8.68 -5.69 5.06
N ALA A 134 -9.19 -4.52 5.48
CA ALA A 134 -9.07 -4.08 6.87
C ALA A 134 -9.80 -5.01 7.87
N ILE A 135 -11.04 -5.41 7.59
CA ILE A 135 -11.84 -6.37 8.38
C ILE A 135 -11.15 -7.73 8.37
N TRP A 136 -10.69 -8.22 7.22
CA TRP A 136 -9.99 -9.52 7.18
C TRP A 136 -8.69 -9.51 8.01
N LEU A 137 -7.93 -8.40 7.99
CA LEU A 137 -6.72 -8.22 8.79
C LEU A 137 -7.00 -8.06 10.30
N VAL A 138 -8.08 -7.36 10.68
CA VAL A 138 -8.41 -7.09 12.10
C VAL A 138 -9.19 -8.25 12.73
N SER A 139 -9.98 -9.01 11.96
CA SER A 139 -10.80 -10.11 12.46
C SER A 139 -10.08 -11.45 12.60
N ARG A 140 -8.77 -11.52 12.29
CA ARG A 140 -7.94 -12.70 12.52
C ARG A 140 -6.65 -12.30 13.25
N PRO A 141 -6.32 -12.91 14.41
CA PRO A 141 -5.05 -12.67 15.09
C PRO A 141 -3.93 -13.32 14.29
N ILE A 142 -3.53 -12.67 13.20
CA ILE A 142 -2.35 -13.05 12.43
C ILE A 142 -1.25 -12.08 12.90
N TRP A 143 -0.38 -12.54 13.78
CA TRP A 143 0.82 -11.82 14.16
C TRP A 143 1.72 -11.71 12.91
N TYR A 144 1.80 -10.51 12.33
CA TYR A 144 2.64 -10.22 11.16
C TYR A 144 3.97 -9.68 11.64
N ASN A 145 5.06 -10.42 11.42
CA ASN A 145 6.49 -10.01 11.57
C ASN A 145 6.68 -8.58 12.08
N ASP A 146 6.37 -8.30 13.35
CA ASP A 146 6.59 -7.00 13.96
C ASP A 146 5.98 -5.79 13.20
N VAL A 147 4.87 -5.94 12.46
CA VAL A 147 4.15 -4.84 11.76
C VAL A 147 2.78 -4.60 12.38
N ALA A 148 2.60 -3.44 13.03
CA ALA A 148 1.31 -3.00 13.54
C ALA A 148 0.50 -2.28 12.45
N LEU A 149 -0.49 -2.97 11.88
CA LEU A 149 -1.47 -2.38 10.95
C LEU A 149 -2.49 -1.54 11.74
N LYS A 150 -2.37 -0.21 11.69
CA LYS A 150 -3.42 0.70 12.18
C LYS A 150 -4.23 1.22 10.99
N VAL A 151 -5.52 0.91 10.97
CA VAL A 151 -6.47 1.39 9.96
C VAL A 151 -7.08 2.70 10.45
N ALA A 152 -6.89 3.79 9.71
CA ALA A 152 -7.57 5.07 9.98
C ALA A 152 -8.74 5.26 8.98
N LEU A 153 -9.94 5.42 9.52
CA LEU A 153 -11.23 5.30 8.79
C LEU A 153 -11.63 6.51 7.92
N ALA A 154 -10.81 7.57 7.81
CA ALA A 154 -11.22 8.79 7.10
C ALA A 154 -10.87 8.80 5.59
N SER A 155 -9.93 7.95 5.18
CA SER A 155 -9.47 7.81 3.79
C SER A 155 -8.55 6.60 3.81
N VAL A 156 -8.98 5.48 3.25
CA VAL A 156 -8.44 4.12 3.46
C VAL A 156 -6.92 4.09 3.38
N THR A 157 -6.31 4.29 4.54
CA THR A 157 -4.87 4.41 4.73
C THR A 157 -4.49 3.43 5.81
N ILE A 158 -3.60 2.51 5.45
CA ILE A 158 -3.05 1.52 6.36
C ILE A 158 -1.68 2.00 6.80
N GLN A 159 -1.49 2.21 8.10
CA GLN A 159 -0.16 2.50 8.64
C GLN A 159 0.64 1.21 8.76
N VAL A 160 1.81 1.16 8.14
CA VAL A 160 2.82 0.12 8.32
C VAL A 160 3.88 0.68 9.27
N ARG A 161 4.08 0.02 10.41
CA ARG A 161 5.08 0.43 11.42
C ARG A 161 6.12 -0.65 11.63
N SER A 162 7.39 -0.27 11.73
CA SER A 162 8.45 -1.16 12.22
C SER A 162 8.31 -1.29 13.74
N LEU A 163 7.93 -2.45 14.27
CA LEU A 163 8.05 -2.70 15.71
C LEU A 163 9.51 -3.04 16.02
N THR A 164 10.08 -2.36 17.01
CA THR A 164 11.20 -2.95 17.76
C THR A 164 10.65 -4.14 18.55
N PRO A 165 11.32 -5.29 18.61
CA PRO A 165 10.79 -6.46 19.31
C PRO A 165 10.52 -6.09 20.78
N VAL A 166 9.25 -6.17 21.18
CA VAL A 166 8.86 -6.09 22.59
C VAL A 166 9.18 -7.46 23.22
N SER A 167 10.01 -7.49 24.25
CA SER A 167 10.38 -8.74 24.93
C SER A 167 9.13 -9.47 25.44
N LEU A 168 8.96 -10.73 25.01
CA LEU A 168 7.88 -11.65 25.39
C LEU A 168 7.98 -12.13 26.86
N GLN A 169 8.06 -11.24 27.84
CA GLN A 169 8.14 -11.60 29.27
C GLN A 169 6.93 -11.16 30.12
N GLY A 170 5.84 -10.68 29.50
CA GLY A 170 4.77 -10.00 30.25
C GLY A 170 3.34 -10.55 30.19
N MET A 171 3.01 -11.60 29.43
CA MET A 171 1.61 -12.06 29.29
C MET A 171 1.44 -13.54 29.63
N VAL A 172 1.33 -13.82 30.93
CA VAL A 172 0.68 -15.06 31.40
C VAL A 172 -0.83 -14.82 31.37
N ALA A 173 -1.51 -15.51 30.45
CA ALA A 173 -2.96 -15.48 30.32
C ALA A 173 -3.61 -16.27 31.46
N THR A 174 -4.39 -15.60 32.31
CA THR A 174 -5.40 -16.24 33.14
C THR A 174 -6.64 -16.49 32.30
N ASN A 175 -6.84 -17.71 31.79
CA ASN A 175 -8.13 -18.14 31.25
C ASN A 175 -8.54 -19.47 31.91
N GLY A 176 -9.41 -19.37 32.91
CA GLY A 176 -10.17 -20.50 33.42
C GLY A 176 -11.32 -20.82 32.48
N PHE A 177 -11.27 -21.99 31.84
CA PHE A 177 -12.39 -22.56 31.10
C PHE A 177 -13.01 -23.65 31.97
N ARG A 178 -14.24 -23.43 32.48
CA ARG A 178 -15.06 -24.49 33.08
C ARG A 178 -15.75 -25.26 31.95
N GLN A 179 -15.39 -26.53 31.80
CA GLN A 179 -16.21 -27.51 31.09
C GLN A 179 -17.49 -27.77 31.89
N THR A 180 -18.66 -27.64 31.25
CA THR A 180 -19.90 -28.24 31.75
C THR A 180 -20.24 -29.41 30.85
N SER A 181 -20.12 -30.62 31.38
CA SER A 181 -20.63 -31.86 30.82
C SER A 181 -22.14 -31.96 31.02
N ARG A 182 -22.88 -32.33 29.98
CA ARG A 182 -23.99 -33.30 30.01
C ARG A 182 -24.26 -33.80 28.60
#